data_AF-A0AAN8PRG4-F1
#
_entry.id   AF-A0AAN8PRG4-F1
#
_cell.length_a   1.000
_cell.length_b   1.000
_cell.length_c   1.000
_cell.angle_alpha   90.00
_cell.angle_beta   90.00
_cell.angle_gamma   90.00
#
_symmetry.space_group_name_H-M   'P 1'
#
loop_
_entity.id
_entity.type
_entity.pdbx_description
1 polymer ?
#
loop_
_entity_poly.entity_id
_entity_poly.type
_entity_poly.pdbx_seq_one_letter_code
_entity_poly.pdbx_strand_id
1 'polypeptide(L)'
;MKEYLNRTEIFRCEKENRELFLTTVKPYLPASKSTISRWIKTALSKAGIDVNIYSAHSTRAASTSAAARILPLTSIMKAAGWTNSRTFQRFYNVPNNDDNEANDFATTVLNLNS
;
A
#
# COMPACT_ATOMS: atom_id res chain seq x y z
N MET A 1 -4.62 0.36 -16.15
CA MET A 1 -5.71 -0.57 -15.77
C MET A 1 -6.36 -1.27 -16.96
N LYS A 2 -6.83 -0.52 -17.97
CA LYS A 2 -7.44 -1.08 -19.20
C LYS A 2 -6.54 -2.11 -19.89
N GLU A 3 -5.25 -1.82 -20.00
CA GLU A 3 -4.26 -2.71 -20.60
C GLU A 3 -4.16 -4.08 -19.91
N TYR A 4 -4.24 -4.10 -18.58
CA TYR A 4 -4.18 -5.36 -17.83
C TYR A 4 -5.43 -6.23 -18.08
N LEU A 5 -6.61 -5.61 -18.17
CA LEU A 5 -7.83 -6.32 -18.50
C LEU A 5 -7.77 -6.91 -19.90
N ASN A 6 -7.32 -6.13 -20.89
CA ASN A 6 -7.13 -6.58 -22.27
C ASN A 6 -6.21 -7.81 -22.35
N ARG A 7 -5.06 -7.77 -21.67
CA ARG A 7 -4.10 -8.89 -21.66
C ARG A 7 -4.60 -10.14 -20.94
N THR A 8 -5.50 -9.98 -19.98
CA THR A 8 -6.00 -11.08 -19.14
C THR A 8 -7.36 -11.59 -19.60
N GLU A 9 -7.97 -10.97 -20.61
CA GLU A 9 -9.29 -11.30 -21.14
C GLU A 9 -9.40 -12.77 -21.55
N ILE A 10 -8.37 -13.30 -22.22
CA ILE A 10 -8.30 -14.70 -22.65
C ILE A 10 -8.36 -15.72 -21.49
N PHE A 11 -8.06 -15.30 -20.26
CA PHE A 11 -8.08 -16.16 -19.07
C PHE A 11 -9.37 -16.00 -18.26
N ARG A 12 -10.23 -15.06 -18.63
CA ARG A 12 -11.50 -14.75 -17.96
C ARG A 12 -12.63 -15.45 -18.72
N CYS A 13 -12.75 -16.77 -18.58
CA CYS A 13 -13.88 -17.50 -19.17
C CYS A 13 -15.22 -17.06 -18.54
N GLU A 14 -16.27 -17.04 -19.38
CA GLU A 14 -17.57 -16.39 -19.19
C GLU A 14 -18.44 -16.81 -17.98
N LYS A 15 -17.98 -17.70 -17.11
CA LYS A 15 -18.74 -18.08 -15.92
C LYS A 15 -17.89 -17.86 -14.66
N GLU A 16 -18.25 -16.79 -13.95
CA GLU A 16 -18.01 -16.54 -12.52
C GLU A 16 -16.76 -15.75 -12.09
N ASN A 17 -15.70 -15.63 -12.90
CA ASN A 17 -14.50 -14.89 -12.47
C ASN A 17 -14.60 -13.38 -12.74
N ARG A 18 -15.22 -12.65 -11.79
CA ARG A 18 -15.28 -11.17 -11.80
C ARG A 18 -14.12 -10.51 -11.07
N GLU A 19 -13.22 -11.26 -10.42
CA GLU A 19 -12.09 -10.64 -9.74
C GLU A 19 -11.11 -10.02 -10.72
N LEU A 20 -10.67 -8.83 -10.36
CA LEU A 20 -9.69 -8.11 -11.11
C LEU A 20 -8.35 -8.85 -11.17
N PHE A 21 -7.80 -9.29 -10.05
CA PHE A 21 -6.45 -9.88 -10.01
C PHE A 21 -6.49 -11.37 -10.28
N LEU A 22 -5.67 -11.84 -11.23
CA LEU A 22 -5.44 -13.26 -11.53
C LEU A 22 -4.07 -13.70 -11.06
N THR A 23 -3.92 -14.97 -10.67
CA THR A 23 -2.64 -15.61 -10.34
C THR A 23 -1.69 -15.56 -11.54
N THR A 24 -0.38 -15.60 -11.26
CA THR A 24 0.67 -15.53 -12.29
C THR A 24 1.06 -16.91 -12.85
N VAL A 25 0.53 -17.99 -12.27
CA VAL A 25 0.84 -19.39 -12.62
C VAL A 25 -0.44 -20.09 -13.04
N LYS A 26 -0.35 -21.00 -14.02
CA LYS A 26 -1.47 -21.84 -14.46
C LYS A 26 -1.95 -22.77 -13.34
N PRO A 27 -3.26 -23.04 -13.23
CA PRO A 27 -4.36 -22.36 -13.94
C PRO A 27 -4.51 -20.91 -13.43
N TYR A 28 -4.67 -19.94 -14.35
CA TYR A 28 -4.73 -18.50 -14.06
C TYR A 28 -6.07 -18.11 -13.40
N LEU A 29 -6.21 -18.45 -12.12
CA LEU A 29 -7.42 -18.27 -11.32
C LEU A 29 -7.43 -16.91 -10.62
N PRO A 30 -8.58 -16.47 -10.07
CA PRO A 30 -8.63 -15.32 -9.18
C PRO A 30 -7.59 -15.39 -8.06
N ALA A 31 -6.86 -14.30 -7.87
CA ALA A 31 -5.89 -14.18 -6.79
C ALA A 31 -6.64 -13.98 -5.47
N SER A 32 -6.41 -14.90 -4.53
CA SER A 32 -6.93 -14.77 -3.17
C SER A 32 -6.30 -13.58 -2.43
N LYS A 33 -6.92 -13.17 -1.32
CA LYS A 33 -6.36 -12.14 -0.41
C LYS A 33 -4.94 -12.50 0.07
N SER A 34 -4.67 -13.78 0.33
CA SER A 34 -3.36 -14.25 0.79
C SER A 34 -2.30 -14.17 -0.32
N THR A 35 -2.67 -14.46 -1.56
CA THR A 35 -1.80 -14.30 -2.73
C THR A 35 -1.39 -12.83 -2.92
N ILE A 36 -2.37 -11.92 -2.88
CA ILE A 36 -2.11 -10.49 -3.01
C ILE A 36 -1.23 -9.99 -1.86
N SER A 37 -1.51 -10.41 -0.62
CA SER A 37 -0.67 -10.08 0.54
C SER A 37 0.78 -10.54 0.36
N ARG A 38 0.99 -11.74 -0.19
CA ARG A 38 2.34 -12.25 -0.51
C ARG A 38 3.03 -11.43 -1.58
N TRP A 39 2.33 -11.00 -2.63
CA TRP A 39 2.90 -10.12 -3.65
C TRP A 39 3.33 -8.77 -3.07
N ILE A 40 2.52 -8.18 -2.18
CA ILE A 40 2.89 -6.92 -1.50
C ILE A 40 4.13 -7.12 -0.64
N LYS A 41 4.17 -8.17 0.20
CA LYS A 41 5.38 -8.50 0.98
C LYS A 41 6.60 -8.71 0.09
N THR A 42 6.44 -9.42 -1.02
CA THR A 42 7.52 -9.64 -1.98
C THR A 42 8.03 -8.32 -2.56
N ALA A 43 7.13 -7.39 -2.90
CA ALA A 43 7.51 -6.07 -3.38
C ALA A 43 8.25 -5.25 -2.31
N LEU A 44 7.78 -5.27 -1.06
CA LEU A 44 8.46 -4.62 0.07
C LEU A 44 9.87 -5.19 0.30
N SER A 45 10.01 -6.51 0.34
CA SER A 45 11.30 -7.18 0.49
C SER A 45 12.26 -6.85 -0.66
N LYS A 46 11.77 -6.82 -1.91
CA LYS A 46 12.56 -6.40 -3.07
C LYS A 46 13.00 -4.93 -3.01
N ALA A 47 12.26 -4.09 -2.29
CA ALA A 47 12.62 -2.70 -2.03
C ALA A 47 13.55 -2.54 -0.80
N GLY A 48 14.02 -3.64 -0.19
CA GLY A 48 14.88 -3.61 1.00
C GLY A 48 14.15 -3.35 2.32
N ILE A 49 12.81 -3.41 2.33
CA ILE A 49 12.00 -3.20 3.53
C ILE A 49 11.84 -4.53 4.26
N ASP A 50 12.10 -4.54 5.58
CA ASP A 50 11.92 -5.74 6.41
C ASP A 50 10.44 -6.11 6.55
N VAL A 51 10.08 -7.26 5.96
CA VAL A 51 8.71 -7.76 5.93
C VAL A 51 8.24 -8.44 7.22
N ASN A 52 9.13 -8.65 8.18
CA ASN A 52 8.78 -9.09 9.53
C ASN A 52 8.20 -7.94 10.36
N ILE A 53 8.65 -6.71 10.08
CA ILE A 53 8.17 -5.48 10.69
C ILE A 53 7.00 -4.90 9.86
N TYR A 54 7.16 -4.83 8.54
CA TYR A 54 6.19 -4.20 7.65
C TYR A 54 5.44 -5.22 6.79
N SER A 55 4.12 -5.31 7.01
CA SER A 55 3.25 -6.23 6.28
C SER A 55 2.46 -5.52 5.18
N ALA A 56 1.63 -6.26 4.44
CA ALA A 56 0.69 -5.67 3.49
C ALA A 56 -0.23 -4.62 4.13
N HIS A 57 -0.58 -4.75 5.42
CA HIS A 57 -1.37 -3.75 6.13
C HIS A 57 -0.58 -2.47 6.41
N SER A 58 0.74 -2.55 6.56
CA SER A 58 1.60 -1.39 6.79
C SER A 58 1.59 -0.43 5.60
N THR A 59 1.44 -0.93 4.37
CA THR A 59 1.26 -0.10 3.18
C THR A 59 0.00 0.77 3.27
N ARG A 60 -1.11 0.21 3.75
CA ARG A 60 -2.35 0.98 3.99
C ARG A 60 -2.13 2.01 5.10
N ALA A 61 -1.45 1.61 6.18
CA ALA A 61 -1.14 2.51 7.29
C ALA A 61 -0.32 3.73 6.84
N ALA A 62 0.78 3.49 6.12
CA ALA A 62 1.66 4.53 5.60
C ALA A 62 0.96 5.46 4.62
N SER A 63 0.16 4.93 3.68
CA SER A 63 -0.59 5.74 2.71
C SER A 63 -1.57 6.70 3.40
N THR A 64 -2.31 6.20 4.39
CA THR A 64 -3.25 7.01 5.16
C THR A 64 -2.53 8.05 6.04
N SER A 65 -1.41 7.68 6.68
CA SER A 65 -0.57 8.61 7.44
C SER A 65 -0.02 9.73 6.54
N ALA A 66 0.46 9.38 5.33
CA ALA A 66 0.92 10.37 4.36
C ALA A 66 -0.20 11.32 3.93
N ALA A 67 -1.40 10.79 3.63
CA ALA A 67 -2.56 11.62 3.28
C ALA A 67 -2.95 12.59 4.41
N ALA A 68 -2.81 12.18 5.67
CA ALA A 68 -3.11 13.00 6.85
C ALA A 68 -2.29 14.29 6.94
N ARG A 69 -1.12 14.32 6.30
CA ARG A 69 -0.24 15.49 6.28
C ARG A 69 -0.71 16.58 5.32
N ILE A 70 -1.53 16.21 4.33
CA ILE A 70 -1.89 17.10 3.22
C ILE A 70 -3.39 17.25 3.01
N LEU A 71 -4.23 16.39 3.61
CA LEU A 71 -5.68 16.40 3.44
C LEU A 71 -6.40 16.49 4.80
N PRO A 72 -7.57 17.16 4.85
CA PRO A 72 -8.43 17.13 6.02
C PRO A 72 -8.86 15.70 6.39
N LEU A 73 -8.93 15.42 7.69
CA LEU A 73 -9.30 14.11 8.22
C LEU A 73 -10.65 13.61 7.68
N THR A 74 -11.63 14.51 7.51
CA THR A 74 -12.96 14.17 6.97
C THR A 74 -12.89 13.61 5.54
N SER A 75 -12.03 14.18 4.69
CA SER A 75 -11.80 13.69 3.32
C SER A 75 -11.13 12.33 3.32
N ILE A 76 -10.16 12.11 4.21
CA ILE A 76 -9.47 10.82 4.36
C ILE A 76 -10.43 9.75 4.88
N MET A 77 -11.25 10.07 5.88
CA MET A 77 -12.26 9.15 6.43
C MET A 77 -13.29 8.76 5.36
N LYS A 78 -13.75 9.73 4.55
CA LYS A 78 -14.66 9.47 3.43
C LYS A 78 -14.02 8.54 2.39
N ALA A 79 -12.76 8.78 2.02
CA ALA A 79 -12.03 7.96 1.05
C ALA A 79 -11.72 6.54 1.58
N ALA A 80 -11.40 6.42 2.87
CA ALA A 80 -11.09 5.15 3.52
C ALA A 80 -12.33 4.34 3.95
N GLY A 81 -13.53 4.94 3.87
CA GLY A 81 -14.78 4.32 4.29
C GLY A 81 -14.93 4.21 5.81
N TRP A 82 -14.34 5.13 6.58
CA TRP A 82 -14.41 5.10 8.05
C TRP A 82 -15.45 6.06 8.60
N THR A 83 -16.28 5.55 9.51
CA THR A 83 -17.24 6.34 10.28
C THR A 83 -16.65 6.86 11.60
N ASN A 84 -15.51 6.31 12.05
CA ASN A 84 -14.91 6.64 13.35
C ASN A 84 -13.46 7.12 13.21
N SER A 85 -13.21 8.36 13.64
CA SER A 85 -11.89 9.01 13.64
C SER A 85 -10.92 8.40 14.65
N ARG A 86 -11.41 7.75 15.72
CA ARG A 86 -10.58 7.09 16.74
C ARG A 86 -9.80 5.91 16.15
N THR A 87 -10.38 5.18 15.20
CA THR A 87 -9.68 4.10 14.48
C THR A 87 -8.52 4.65 13.67
N PHE A 88 -8.73 5.78 12.99
CA PHE A 88 -7.66 6.50 12.30
C PHE A 88 -6.56 6.93 13.27
N GLN A 89 -6.92 7.61 14.36
CA GLN A 89 -5.94 8.10 15.33
C GLN A 89 -5.09 6.97 15.93
N ARG A 90 -5.71 5.83 16.26
CA ARG A 90 -5.02 4.72 16.91
C ARG A 90 -4.09 3.93 15.99
N PHE A 91 -4.47 3.74 14.74
CA PHE A 91 -3.78 2.79 13.84
C PHE A 91 -3.06 3.45 12.65
N TYR A 92 -3.36 4.72 12.38
CA TYR A 92 -2.94 5.40 11.14
C TYR A 92 -2.32 6.78 11.39
N ASN A 93 -2.64 7.43 12.51
CA ASN A 93 -1.96 8.65 12.96
C ASN A 93 -0.70 8.30 13.76
N VAL A 94 0.26 7.68 13.08
CA VAL A 94 1.59 7.44 13.66
C VAL A 94 2.38 8.74 13.49
N PRO A 95 2.69 9.50 14.56
CA PRO A 95 3.72 10.51 14.47
C PRO A 95 5.00 9.79 14.07
N ASN A 96 5.72 10.31 13.06
CA ASN A 96 7.11 9.93 12.92
C ASN A 96 7.75 10.34 14.24
N ASN A 97 8.10 9.39 15.10
CA ASN A 97 8.99 9.67 16.22
C ASN A 97 10.34 10.00 15.57
N ASP A 98 10.49 11.25 15.12
CA ASP A 98 11.78 11.87 14.80
C ASP A 98 12.53 12.13 16.12
N ASP A 99 12.66 11.08 16.94
CA ASP A 99 13.44 11.08 18.17
C ASP A 99 14.88 10.59 17.88
N ASN A 100 15.25 10.41 16.61
CA ASN A 100 16.63 10.26 16.18
C ASN A 100 16.98 11.44 15.27
N GLU A 101 17.53 12.48 15.89
CA GLU A 101 18.52 13.33 15.25
C GLU A 101 19.49 12.45 14.44
N ALA A 102 19.63 12.77 13.16
CA ALA A 102 20.63 12.34 12.18
C ALA A 102 20.00 11.73 10.91
N ASN A 103 20.13 12.52 9.84
CA ASN A 103 19.98 12.16 8.43
C ASN A 103 18.55 12.16 7.88
N ASP A 104 17.94 13.34 7.93
CA ASP A 104 16.98 13.75 6.92
C ASP A 104 17.65 13.80 5.53
N PHE A 105 17.06 13.07 4.58
CA PHE A 105 17.51 13.00 3.19
C PHE A 105 17.51 14.38 2.52
N ALA A 106 16.56 15.25 2.88
CA ALA A 106 16.50 16.60 2.32
C ALA A 106 17.67 17.48 2.79
N THR A 107 18.07 17.34 4.06
CA THR A 107 19.24 18.04 4.62
C THR A 107 20.56 17.60 3.98
N THR A 108 20.69 16.30 3.67
CA THR A 108 21.92 15.75 3.04
C THR A 108 22.10 16.24 1.60
N VAL A 109 21.01 16.42 0.84
CA VAL A 109 21.06 16.91 -0.54
C VAL A 109 21.34 18.42 -0.62
N LEU A 110 20.86 19.20 0.36
CA LEU A 110 21.09 20.65 0.39
C LEU A 110 22.53 21.04 0.76
N ASN A 111 23.20 20.25 1.60
CA ASN A 111 24.57 20.54 2.07
C ASN A 111 25.68 20.07 1.11
N LEU A 112 25.34 19.44 -0.01
CA LEU A 112 26.31 18.96 -1.01
C LEU A 112 26.73 20.03 -2.04
N ASN A 113 26.20 21.25 -1.95
CA ASN A 113 26.49 22.35 -2.89
C ASN A 113 26.94 23.65 -2.19
N SER A 114 27.66 23.56 -1.07
CA SER A 114 28.28 24.74 -0.41
C SER A 114 29.78 24.56 -0.25
#